data_AF-A0A520IFG9-F1
#
_entry.id   AF-A0A520IFG9-F1
#
_cell.length_a   1.000
_cell.length_b   1.000
_cell.length_c   1.000
_cell.angle_alpha   90.00
_cell.angle_beta   90.00
_cell.angle_gamma   90.00
#
_symmetry.space_group_name_H-M   'P 1'
#
loop_
_entity.id
_entity.type
_entity.pdbx_description
1 polymer ?
#
loop_
_entity_poly.entity_id
_entity_poly.type
_entity_poly.pdbx_seq_one_letter_code
_entity_poly.pdbx_strand_id
1 'polypeptide(L)'
;MENFAAPARPIVARMTQAAMAEPARAVAFQGAPGANSHVAATEAFPDGLPLPCFDFADAIDAVKDGRADCAIIPIENSLHGRVADIHFLLPESGLVITGEHFLPIRHALMGIGPRDGIRQAMSHPQALGQCRHWLKAHGIEPVSYP
;
A
#
# COMPACT_ATOMS: atom_id res chain seq x y z
N MET A 1 -8.13 -12.26 -6.64
CA MET A 1 -7.64 -11.44 -7.79
C MET A 1 -8.65 -10.41 -8.27
N GLU A 2 -9.97 -10.67 -8.19
CA GLU A 2 -11.00 -9.73 -8.67
C GLU A 2 -11.05 -8.42 -7.88
N ASN A 3 -10.58 -8.44 -6.64
CA ASN A 3 -10.57 -7.30 -5.72
C ASN A 3 -9.58 -6.18 -6.09
N PHE A 4 -8.68 -6.40 -7.06
CA PHE A 4 -7.80 -5.35 -7.58
C PHE A 4 -8.39 -4.73 -8.86
N ALA A 5 -8.17 -3.43 -9.04
CA ALA A 5 -8.55 -2.71 -10.26
C ALA A 5 -7.97 -3.39 -11.51
N ALA A 6 -8.73 -3.41 -12.60
CA ALA A 6 -8.37 -4.15 -13.82
C ALA A 6 -6.93 -3.90 -14.33
N PRO A 7 -6.39 -2.66 -14.34
CA PRO A 7 -5.01 -2.41 -14.75
C PRO A 7 -3.95 -3.01 -13.81
N ALA A 8 -4.26 -3.17 -12.54
CA ALA A 8 -3.34 -3.71 -11.54
C ALA A 8 -3.29 -5.25 -11.56
N ARG A 9 -4.35 -5.93 -12.00
CA ARG A 9 -4.46 -7.40 -12.02
C ARG A 9 -3.26 -8.12 -12.67
N PRO A 10 -2.78 -7.75 -13.87
CA PRO A 10 -1.62 -8.43 -14.47
C PRO A 10 -0.32 -8.16 -13.67
N ILE A 11 -0.20 -7.00 -13.03
CA ILE A 11 0.97 -6.67 -12.19
C ILE A 11 0.95 -7.52 -10.92
N VAL A 12 -0.21 -7.61 -10.25
CA VAL A 12 -0.41 -8.46 -9.09
C VAL A 12 -0.11 -9.92 -9.44
N ALA A 13 -0.64 -10.45 -10.54
CA ALA A 13 -0.39 -11.83 -10.96
C ALA A 13 1.11 -12.14 -11.10
N ARG A 14 1.87 -11.24 -11.72
CA ARG A 14 3.33 -11.40 -11.87
C ARG A 14 4.06 -11.33 -10.53
N MET A 15 3.70 -10.39 -9.65
CA MET A 15 4.29 -10.26 -8.32
C MET A 15 4.00 -11.50 -7.47
N THR A 16 2.75 -11.98 -7.47
CA THR A 16 2.35 -13.20 -6.78
C THR A 16 3.11 -14.42 -7.30
N GLN A 17 3.25 -14.56 -8.63
CA GLN A 17 4.01 -15.67 -9.21
C GLN A 17 5.48 -15.66 -8.76
N ALA A 18 6.14 -14.49 -8.76
CA ALA A 18 7.51 -14.35 -8.29
C ALA A 18 7.64 -14.70 -6.79
N ALA A 19 6.77 -14.14 -5.95
CA ALA A 19 6.74 -14.43 -4.52
C ALA A 19 6.51 -15.93 -4.22
N MET A 20 5.60 -16.59 -4.95
CA MET A 20 5.35 -18.03 -4.78
C MET A 20 6.53 -18.91 -5.22
N ALA A 21 7.35 -18.44 -6.17
CA ALA A 21 8.53 -19.19 -6.61
C ALA A 21 9.65 -19.16 -5.55
N GLU A 22 9.74 -18.08 -4.77
CA GLU A 22 10.75 -17.90 -3.73
C GLU A 22 10.14 -17.33 -2.43
N PRO A 23 9.33 -18.12 -1.68
CA PRO A 23 8.61 -17.61 -0.51
C PRO A 23 9.52 -17.02 0.58
N ALA A 24 10.74 -17.53 0.71
CA ALA A 24 11.76 -17.02 1.64
C ALA A 24 12.25 -15.60 1.33
N ARG A 25 11.91 -15.05 0.15
CA ARG A 25 12.17 -13.66 -0.23
C ARG A 25 10.89 -12.84 -0.30
N ALA A 26 9.73 -13.45 -0.13
CA ALA A 26 8.46 -12.80 -0.31
C ALA A 26 8.11 -11.92 0.90
N VAL A 27 7.68 -10.69 0.62
CA VAL A 27 7.31 -9.68 1.62
C VAL A 27 5.85 -9.31 1.41
N ALA A 28 4.97 -9.85 2.24
CA ALA A 28 3.55 -9.57 2.17
C ALA A 28 3.22 -8.12 2.58
N PHE A 29 2.28 -7.50 1.88
CA PHE A 29 1.78 -6.17 2.24
C PHE A 29 0.32 -6.02 1.82
N GLN A 30 -0.45 -5.28 2.61
CA GLN A 30 -1.82 -4.93 2.23
C GLN A 30 -1.81 -3.79 1.19
N GLY A 31 -2.52 -4.00 0.08
CA GLY A 31 -2.79 -2.97 -0.92
C GLY A 31 -2.35 -3.35 -2.34
N ALA A 32 -2.68 -2.47 -3.28
CA ALA A 32 -2.33 -2.64 -4.70
C ALA A 32 -0.86 -2.29 -4.98
N PRO A 33 -0.28 -2.77 -6.09
CA PRO A 33 1.03 -2.32 -6.55
C PRO A 33 1.08 -0.80 -6.70
N GLY A 34 2.05 -0.18 -6.03
CA GLY A 34 2.23 1.28 -6.00
C GLY A 34 1.63 1.97 -4.77
N ALA A 35 0.91 1.23 -3.90
CA ALA A 35 0.51 1.74 -2.60
C ALA A 35 1.72 2.07 -1.71
N ASN A 36 1.52 2.90 -0.67
CA ASN A 36 2.60 3.23 0.27
C ASN A 36 3.20 1.99 0.95
N SER A 37 2.40 0.96 1.25
CA SER A 37 2.91 -0.31 1.79
C SER A 37 3.80 -1.06 0.79
N HIS A 38 3.54 -0.94 -0.52
CA HIS A 38 4.42 -1.49 -1.56
C HIS A 38 5.78 -0.76 -1.57
N VAL A 39 5.76 0.57 -1.44
CA VAL A 39 6.97 1.39 -1.33
C VAL A 39 7.76 1.00 -0.08
N ALA A 40 7.10 0.91 1.07
CA ALA A 40 7.72 0.48 2.32
C ALA A 40 8.34 -0.92 2.23
N ALA A 41 7.65 -1.88 1.60
CA ALA A 41 8.19 -3.23 1.36
C ALA A 41 9.45 -3.20 0.49
N THR A 42 9.46 -2.35 -0.55
CA THR A 42 10.61 -2.24 -1.47
C THR A 42 11.80 -1.54 -0.82
N GLU A 43 11.55 -0.50 0.00
CA GLU A 43 12.61 0.24 0.71
C GLU A 43 13.22 -0.60 1.85
N ALA A 44 12.40 -1.31 2.62
CA ALA A 44 12.86 -2.13 3.74
C ALA A 44 13.54 -3.42 3.27
N PHE A 45 13.11 -3.97 2.12
CA PHE A 45 13.65 -5.20 1.54
C PHE A 45 14.00 -5.01 0.06
N PRO A 46 15.15 -4.38 -0.27
CA PRO A 46 15.52 -4.09 -1.66
C PRO A 46 15.63 -5.33 -2.56
N ASP A 47 16.04 -6.47 -1.99
CA ASP A 47 16.14 -7.76 -2.69
C ASP A 47 14.90 -8.65 -2.49
N GLY A 48 13.88 -8.14 -1.81
CA GLY A 48 12.63 -8.83 -1.53
C GLY A 48 11.72 -8.92 -2.75
N LEU A 49 10.74 -9.81 -2.65
CA LEU A 49 9.69 -10.01 -3.65
C LEU A 49 8.34 -9.56 -3.04
N PRO A 50 7.89 -8.33 -3.31
CA PRO A 50 6.66 -7.85 -2.69
C PRO A 50 5.45 -8.69 -3.12
N LEU A 51 4.65 -9.12 -2.14
CA LEU A 51 3.44 -9.91 -2.33
C LEU A 51 2.22 -9.06 -1.97
N PRO A 52 1.44 -8.58 -2.95
CA PRO A 52 0.23 -7.82 -2.69
C PRO A 52 -0.87 -8.70 -2.10
N CYS A 53 -1.43 -8.26 -0.98
CA CYS A 53 -2.56 -8.87 -0.28
C CYS A 53 -3.73 -7.88 -0.26
N PHE A 54 -4.97 -8.39 -0.24
CA PHE A 54 -6.14 -7.51 -0.28
C PHE A 54 -6.38 -6.84 1.07
N ASP A 55 -6.35 -7.62 2.14
CA ASP A 55 -6.53 -7.15 3.52
C ASP A 55 -5.29 -7.40 4.41
N PHE A 56 -5.27 -6.80 5.60
CA PHE A 56 -4.20 -7.04 6.58
C PHE A 56 -4.17 -8.49 7.06
N ALA A 57 -5.33 -9.12 7.24
CA ALA A 57 -5.44 -10.53 7.60
C ALA A 57 -4.77 -11.42 6.54
N ASP A 58 -5.01 -11.16 5.25
CA ASP A 58 -4.39 -11.92 4.15
C ASP A 58 -2.85 -11.81 4.18
N ALA A 59 -2.31 -10.63 4.51
CA ALA A 59 -0.87 -10.41 4.62
C ALA A 59 -0.26 -11.18 5.81
N ILE A 60 -0.96 -11.20 6.95
CA ILE A 60 -0.57 -11.96 8.14
C ILE A 60 -0.64 -13.46 7.86
N ASP A 61 -1.73 -13.94 7.26
CA ASP A 61 -1.90 -15.35 6.91
C ASP A 61 -0.88 -15.80 5.86
N ALA A 62 -0.45 -14.92 4.96
CA ALA A 62 0.64 -15.24 4.02
C ALA A 62 1.94 -15.64 4.73
N VAL A 63 2.27 -14.99 5.86
CA VAL A 63 3.44 -15.35 6.66
C VAL A 63 3.19 -16.65 7.43
N LYS A 64 2.03 -16.79 8.06
CA LYS A 64 1.67 -18.00 8.84
C LYS A 64 1.65 -19.27 7.98
N ASP A 65 1.20 -19.15 6.73
CA ASP A 65 1.13 -20.25 5.78
C ASP A 65 2.46 -20.55 5.08
N GLY A 66 3.52 -19.77 5.36
CA GLY A 66 4.82 -19.89 4.68
C GLY A 66 4.81 -19.45 3.21
N ARG A 67 3.79 -18.68 2.79
CA ARG A 67 3.71 -18.06 1.45
C ARG A 67 4.56 -16.79 1.35
N ALA A 68 4.93 -16.21 2.48
CA ALA A 68 5.85 -15.09 2.62
C ALA A 68 6.77 -15.29 3.82
N ASP A 69 7.98 -14.74 3.75
CA ASP A 69 8.96 -14.75 4.85
C ASP A 69 8.55 -13.76 5.95
N CYS A 70 8.07 -12.59 5.55
CA CYS A 70 7.62 -11.55 6.46
C CYS A 70 6.51 -10.71 5.84
N ALA A 71 5.93 -9.80 6.64
CA ALA A 71 4.97 -8.83 6.18
C ALA A 71 5.33 -7.41 6.65
N ILE A 72 5.14 -6.43 5.78
CA ILE A 72 5.18 -5.01 6.13
C ILE A 72 3.76 -4.52 6.38
N ILE A 73 3.53 -4.10 7.62
CA ILE A 73 2.22 -3.74 8.12
C ILE A 73 2.26 -2.32 8.70
N PRO A 74 1.44 -1.38 8.19
CA PRO A 74 1.35 -0.05 8.78
C PRO A 74 0.62 -0.10 10.12
N ILE A 75 1.26 0.40 11.18
CA ILE A 75 0.66 0.46 12.53
C ILE A 75 0.20 1.86 12.94
N GLU A 76 0.85 2.90 12.41
CA GLU A 76 0.58 4.28 12.78
C GLU A 76 0.85 5.24 11.62
N ASN A 77 0.05 6.31 11.56
CA ASN A 77 0.23 7.44 10.65
C ASN A 77 0.16 8.74 11.43
N SER A 78 1.17 9.62 11.30
CA SER A 78 1.24 10.86 12.08
C SER A 78 0.05 11.81 11.91
N LEU A 79 -0.72 11.70 10.81
CA LEU A 79 -1.88 12.55 10.55
C LEU A 79 -3.22 11.88 10.88
N HIS A 80 -3.28 10.55 10.97
CA HIS A 80 -4.53 9.80 11.19
C HIS A 80 -4.47 8.86 12.39
N GLY A 81 -3.37 8.90 13.14
CA GLY A 81 -3.15 8.05 14.30
C GLY A 81 -2.94 6.59 13.91
N ARG A 82 -3.29 5.73 14.85
CA ARG A 82 -3.14 4.28 14.75
C ARG A 82 -4.03 3.67 13.68
N VAL A 83 -3.53 2.64 13.00
CA VAL A 83 -4.33 1.83 12.08
C VAL A 83 -5.16 0.87 12.93
N ALA A 84 -6.46 1.12 13.05
CA ALA A 84 -7.31 0.48 14.07
C ALA A 84 -7.31 -1.06 14.01
N ASP A 85 -7.40 -1.64 12.82
CA ASP A 85 -7.54 -3.08 12.64
C ASP A 85 -6.31 -3.86 13.11
N ILE A 86 -5.13 -3.25 13.03
CA ILE A 86 -3.89 -3.97 13.36
C ILE A 86 -3.66 -4.15 14.86
N HIS A 87 -4.28 -3.29 15.68
CA HIS A 87 -4.22 -3.43 17.14
C HIS A 87 -4.88 -4.71 17.64
N PHE A 88 -5.81 -5.27 16.87
CA PHE A 88 -6.45 -6.55 17.18
C PHE A 88 -5.73 -7.71 16.48
N LEU A 89 -5.35 -7.52 15.22
CA LEU A 89 -4.78 -8.60 14.39
C LEU A 89 -3.36 -9.01 14.81
N LEU A 90 -2.48 -8.07 15.20
CA LEU A 90 -1.09 -8.43 15.58
C LEU A 90 -1.02 -9.32 16.82
N PRO A 91 -1.69 -9.02 17.94
CA PRO A 91 -1.67 -9.89 19.12
C PRO A 91 -2.17 -11.31 18.86
N GLU A 92 -3.16 -11.47 17.98
CA GLU A 92 -3.77 -12.76 17.66
C GLU A 92 -3.06 -13.51 16.53
N SER A 93 -2.13 -12.86 15.83
CA SER A 93 -1.44 -13.44 14.66
C SER A 93 -0.55 -14.64 14.99
N GLY A 94 -0.03 -14.72 16.22
CA GLY A 94 1.03 -15.67 16.59
C GLY A 94 2.40 -15.35 15.96
N LEU A 95 2.54 -14.19 15.30
CA LEU A 95 3.79 -13.69 14.72
C LEU A 95 4.53 -12.79 15.72
N VAL A 96 5.77 -12.45 15.37
CA VAL A 96 6.62 -11.52 16.14
C VAL A 96 7.05 -10.34 15.28
N ILE A 97 7.26 -9.19 15.90
CA ILE A 97 7.80 -8.00 15.23
C ILE A 97 9.32 -8.15 15.16
N THR A 98 9.88 -8.13 13.96
CA THR A 98 11.32 -8.32 13.71
C THR A 98 12.04 -7.04 13.25
N GLY A 99 11.29 -5.96 12.99
CA GLY A 99 11.83 -4.67 12.57
C GLY A 99 10.76 -3.60 12.41
N GLU A 100 11.19 -2.38 12.12
CA GLU A 100 10.32 -1.23 11.87
C GLU A 100 10.83 -0.41 10.66
N HIS A 101 9.91 0.26 9.96
CA HIS A 101 10.23 1.15 8.84
C HIS A 101 9.38 2.42 8.91
N PHE A 102 10.00 3.58 8.72
CA PHE A 102 9.32 4.87 8.70
C PHE A 102 9.31 5.43 7.28
N LEU A 103 8.13 5.52 6.67
CA LEU A 103 7.95 6.04 5.32
C LEU A 103 7.39 7.48 5.35
N PRO A 104 8.15 8.50 4.90
CA PRO A 104 7.61 9.84 4.71
C PRO A 104 6.55 9.86 3.59
N ILE A 105 5.30 10.12 3.95
CA ILE A 105 4.20 10.16 2.97
C ILE A 105 4.32 11.41 2.09
N ARG A 106 4.40 11.18 0.77
CA ARG A 106 4.46 12.22 -0.25
C ARG A 106 3.40 11.96 -1.31
N HIS A 107 2.77 13.02 -1.80
CA HIS A 107 1.79 12.94 -2.88
C HIS A 107 2.32 13.62 -4.13
N ALA A 108 1.99 13.05 -5.29
CA ALA A 108 2.27 13.63 -6.60
C ALA A 108 0.97 13.74 -7.40
N LEU A 109 0.79 14.84 -8.11
CA LEU A 109 -0.27 14.96 -9.11
C LEU A 109 0.18 14.25 -10.39
N MET A 110 -0.56 13.23 -10.81
CA MET A 110 -0.28 12.46 -12.02
C MET A 110 -1.41 12.65 -13.03
N GLY A 111 -1.07 12.78 -14.31
CA GLY A 111 -2.04 12.96 -15.39
C GLY A 111 -1.40 12.80 -16.76
N ILE A 112 -2.23 12.63 -17.79
CA ILE A 112 -1.79 12.61 -19.19
C ILE A 112 -1.79 14.05 -19.73
N GLY A 113 -0.61 14.59 -20.02
CA GLY A 113 -0.45 15.92 -20.61
C GLY A 113 -0.10 17.04 -19.62
N PRO A 114 -0.17 18.31 -20.07
CA PRO A 114 0.29 19.45 -19.31
C PRO A 114 -0.66 19.78 -18.15
N ARG A 115 -0.06 20.28 -17.07
CA ARG A 115 -0.75 20.60 -15.82
C ARG A 115 -1.86 21.65 -15.99
N ASP A 116 -1.67 22.63 -16.87
CA ASP A 116 -2.56 23.79 -17.02
C ASP A 116 -3.99 23.40 -17.47
N GLY A 117 -4.17 22.19 -18.01
CA GLY A 117 -5.48 21.65 -18.39
C GLY A 117 -6.21 20.89 -17.28
N ILE A 118 -5.59 20.66 -16.12
CA ILE A 118 -6.15 19.80 -15.07
C ILE A 118 -7.22 20.56 -14.28
N ARG A 119 -8.43 20.00 -14.24
CA ARG A 119 -9.58 20.55 -13.50
C ARG A 119 -9.96 19.74 -12.27
N GLN A 120 -9.70 18.44 -12.29
CA GLN A 120 -10.08 17.51 -11.24
C GLN A 120 -8.90 16.63 -10.85
N ALA A 121 -8.77 16.34 -9.56
CA ALA A 121 -7.82 15.37 -9.03
C ALA A 121 -8.57 14.28 -8.28
N MET A 122 -8.37 13.03 -8.69
CA MET A 122 -9.03 11.87 -8.10
C MET A 122 -8.09 11.10 -7.17
N SER A 123 -8.53 10.81 -5.94
CA SER A 123 -7.74 10.01 -5.00
C SER A 123 -8.59 9.51 -3.83
N HIS A 124 -7.97 8.79 -2.89
CA HIS A 124 -8.58 8.44 -1.61
C HIS A 124 -8.88 9.71 -0.79
N PRO A 125 -10.01 9.79 -0.03
CA PRO A 125 -10.37 10.98 0.74
C PRO A 125 -9.26 11.50 1.66
N GLN A 126 -8.48 10.59 2.25
CA GLN A 126 -7.32 10.93 3.09
C GLN A 126 -6.24 11.69 2.31
N ALA A 127 -5.88 11.22 1.11
CA ALA A 127 -4.87 11.86 0.28
C ALA A 127 -5.35 13.23 -0.20
N LEU A 128 -6.64 13.34 -0.59
CA LEU A 128 -7.26 14.61 -0.97
C LEU A 128 -7.26 15.61 0.20
N GLY A 129 -7.60 15.17 1.41
CA GLY A 129 -7.57 16.00 2.61
C GLY A 129 -6.17 16.53 2.96
N GLN A 130 -5.14 15.73 2.71
CA GLN A 130 -3.74 16.11 2.88
C GLN A 130 -3.26 17.09 1.80
N CYS A 131 -3.82 17.02 0.58
CA CYS A 131 -3.47 17.88 -0.55
C CYS A 131 -4.34 19.15 -0.69
N ARG A 132 -5.37 19.32 0.15
CA ARG A 132 -6.46 20.30 -0.04
C ARG A 132 -6.01 21.75 -0.31
N HIS A 133 -4.97 22.23 0.38
CA HIS A 133 -4.51 23.61 0.23
C HIS A 133 -3.86 23.81 -1.13
N TRP A 134 -3.06 22.84 -1.57
CA TRP A 134 -2.41 22.87 -2.87
C TRP A 134 -3.44 22.75 -4.00
N LEU A 135 -4.43 21.86 -3.88
CA LEU A 135 -5.51 21.72 -4.86
C LEU A 135 -6.32 23.02 -5.00
N LYS A 136 -6.72 23.61 -3.86
CA LYS A 136 -7.45 24.89 -3.83
C LYS A 136 -6.65 26.03 -4.46
N ALA A 137 -5.35 26.12 -4.17
CA ALA A 137 -4.49 27.17 -4.72
C ALA A 137 -4.36 27.12 -6.25
N HIS A 138 -4.66 25.98 -6.87
CA HIS A 138 -4.57 25.78 -8.31
C HIS A 138 -5.93 25.57 -8.98
N GLY A 139 -7.04 25.80 -8.27
CA GLY A 139 -8.38 25.66 -8.83
C GLY A 139 -8.73 24.24 -9.26
N ILE A 140 -8.12 23.22 -8.63
CA ILE A 140 -8.35 21.81 -8.95
C ILE A 140 -9.38 21.25 -7.97
N GLU A 141 -10.46 20.69 -8.49
CA GLU A 141 -11.53 20.07 -7.72
C GLU A 141 -11.13 18.66 -7.23
N PRO A 142 -11.19 18.37 -5.92
CA PRO A 142 -10.94 17.03 -5.40
C PRO A 142 -12.15 16.11 -5.65
N VAL A 143 -11.90 14.93 -6.22
CA VAL A 143 -12.91 13.90 -6.48
C VAL A 143 -12.52 12.62 -5.76
N SER A 144 -13.33 12.16 -4.80
CA SER A 144 -13.05 10.89 -4.12
C SER A 144 -13.18 9.72 -5.09
N TYR A 145 -12.17 8.86 -5.14
CA TYR A 145 -12.27 7.57 -5.82
C TYR A 145 -13.27 6.69 -5.05
N PRO A 146 -14.25 6.06 -5.73
CA PRO A 146 -15.26 5.19 -5.10
C PRO A 146 -14.69 3.86 -4.60
#